data_AF-A0A6A6RL73-F1
#
_entry.id   AF-A0A6A6RL73-F1
#
_cell.length_a   1.000
_cell.length_b   1.000
_cell.length_c   1.000
_cell.angle_alpha   90.00
_cell.angle_beta   90.00
_cell.angle_gamma   90.00
#
_symmetry.space_group_name_H-M   'P 1'
#
loop_
_entity.id
_entity.type
_entity.pdbx_description
1 polymer ?
#
loop_
_entity_poly.entity_id
_entity_poly.type
_entity_poly.pdbx_seq_one_letter_code
_entity_poly.pdbx_strand_id
1 'polypeptide(L)'
;MIRSIRPAATRVRASLTPSYLPLQTRFQSASTHTHYTFFPTTLPSGPPPQGSFSVDTTALKREFLQLQARAHPDLHPPSEKKKAQALSARINEAYKTLQSPLLRAQYLLSLRGIEVAEDETAKVEDPELLMEVLETREQIEEAQSEDDLVDMKKVNEKRIEESVGVLEETFREDDIDRAKEEAVKLRYWINIKESLDAWERGKPVVLQH
;
A
#
# COMPACT_ATOMS: atom_id res chain seq x y z
N MET A 1 48.77 47.77 -57.92
CA MET A 1 47.29 47.75 -57.95
C MET A 1 46.83 46.31 -57.79
N ILE A 2 45.66 46.11 -57.14
CA ILE A 2 44.73 44.95 -57.16
C ILE A 2 44.36 44.43 -55.75
N ARG A 3 43.06 44.60 -55.44
CA ARG A 3 42.08 43.79 -54.66
C ARG A 3 42.35 43.52 -53.16
N SER A 4 41.47 43.89 -52.21
CA SER A 4 40.06 43.52 -51.96
C SER A 4 39.89 42.26 -51.09
N ILE A 5 38.92 42.34 -50.16
CA ILE A 5 38.07 41.28 -49.56
C ILE A 5 38.31 40.91 -48.06
N ARG A 6 37.33 41.37 -47.25
CA ARG A 6 36.67 40.82 -46.02
C ARG A 6 37.41 40.72 -44.67
N PRO A 7 36.77 41.14 -43.55
CA PRO A 7 37.24 40.85 -42.20
C PRO A 7 36.61 39.55 -41.65
N ALA A 8 37.43 38.73 -40.99
CA ALA A 8 37.00 37.53 -40.28
C ALA A 8 36.84 37.82 -38.78
N ALA A 9 35.74 37.33 -38.21
CA ALA A 9 35.30 37.57 -36.85
C ALA A 9 36.19 36.90 -35.79
N THR A 10 36.41 37.67 -34.72
CA THR A 10 37.11 37.32 -33.48
C THR A 10 36.40 36.19 -32.74
N ARG A 11 37.15 35.12 -32.43
CA ARG A 11 36.70 33.98 -31.62
C ARG A 11 37.06 34.25 -30.16
N VAL A 12 36.09 34.62 -29.32
CA VAL A 12 36.27 34.67 -27.86
C VAL A 12 35.85 33.31 -27.29
N ARG A 13 36.81 32.65 -26.64
CA ARG A 13 36.63 31.42 -25.85
C ARG A 13 36.13 31.83 -24.46
N ALA A 14 34.95 31.39 -24.06
CA ALA A 14 34.49 31.42 -22.67
C ALA A 14 33.97 30.02 -22.30
N SER A 15 34.62 29.42 -21.31
CA SER A 15 34.38 28.11 -20.71
C SER A 15 34.85 28.26 -19.26
N LEU A 16 34.19 27.88 -18.17
CA LEU A 16 32.96 27.15 -17.87
C LEU A 16 32.58 27.59 -16.45
N THR A 17 31.32 27.89 -16.18
CA THR A 17 30.76 27.84 -14.82
C THR A 17 29.53 26.94 -14.89
N PRO A 18 29.50 25.78 -14.22
CA PRO A 18 28.28 25.00 -14.15
C PRO A 18 27.37 25.67 -13.13
N SER A 19 26.40 26.44 -13.64
CA SER A 19 25.21 26.85 -12.92
C SER A 19 24.45 25.60 -12.47
N TYR A 20 24.42 25.35 -11.17
CA TYR A 20 23.58 24.33 -10.56
C TYR A 20 22.12 24.71 -10.78
N LEU A 21 21.46 24.05 -11.73
CA LEU A 21 20.01 23.99 -11.81
C LEU A 21 19.51 23.06 -10.70
N PRO A 22 18.43 23.40 -9.99
CA PRO A 22 17.86 22.51 -8.99
C PRO A 22 17.35 21.24 -9.67
N LEU A 23 17.55 20.11 -8.99
CA LEU A 23 16.94 18.82 -9.32
C LEU A 23 15.43 19.01 -9.39
N GLN A 24 14.91 19.25 -10.60
CA GLN A 24 13.53 19.00 -10.89
C GLN A 24 13.33 17.50 -10.67
N THR A 25 12.64 17.16 -9.58
CA THR A 25 12.13 15.82 -9.30
C THR A 25 11.37 15.37 -10.54
N ARG A 26 12.06 14.59 -11.36
CA ARG A 26 11.48 13.93 -12.52
C ARG A 26 10.51 12.90 -11.96
N PHE A 27 9.25 13.30 -11.78
CA PHE A 27 8.15 12.36 -11.80
C PHE A 27 8.03 11.85 -13.24
N GLN A 28 8.92 10.94 -13.60
CA GLN A 28 8.76 10.14 -14.80
C GLN A 28 7.55 9.25 -14.56
N SER A 29 6.45 9.57 -15.24
CA SER A 29 5.34 8.67 -15.48
C SER A 29 5.85 7.47 -16.30
N ALA A 30 6.57 6.56 -15.65
CA ALA A 30 6.68 5.20 -16.13
C ALA A 30 5.29 4.59 -15.95
N SER A 31 4.73 4.03 -17.02
CA SER A 31 3.53 3.20 -16.95
C SER A 31 3.87 1.90 -16.21
N THR A 32 4.12 2.00 -14.92
CA THR A 32 4.34 0.85 -14.04
C THR A 32 2.97 0.20 -13.86
N HIS A 33 2.81 -1.02 -14.36
CA HIS A 33 1.57 -1.77 -14.20
C HIS A 33 1.37 -2.06 -12.72
N THR A 34 0.57 -1.24 -12.05
CA THR A 34 0.27 -1.39 -10.62
C THR A 34 -0.97 -2.27 -10.43
N HIS A 35 -1.18 -2.77 -9.22
CA HIS A 35 -2.42 -3.46 -8.86
C HIS A 35 -3.69 -2.65 -9.18
N TYR A 36 -3.63 -1.31 -9.06
CA TYR A 36 -4.73 -0.41 -9.39
C TYR A 36 -5.14 -0.47 -10.87
N THR A 37 -4.19 -0.73 -11.78
CA THR A 37 -4.49 -0.79 -13.23
C THR A 37 -5.36 -1.99 -13.63
N PHE A 38 -5.51 -3.00 -12.77
CA PHE A 38 -6.43 -4.11 -13.01
C PHE A 38 -7.90 -3.73 -12.79
N PHE A 39 -8.18 -2.69 -12.01
CA PHE A 39 -9.52 -2.32 -11.56
C PHE A 39 -9.94 -0.92 -12.05
N PRO A 40 -9.96 -0.65 -13.37
CA PRO A 40 -10.22 0.69 -13.90
C PRO A 40 -11.66 1.18 -13.65
N THR A 41 -12.62 0.28 -13.43
CA THR A 41 -14.01 0.66 -13.16
C THR A 41 -14.17 1.13 -11.72
N THR A 42 -13.56 0.41 -10.76
CA THR A 42 -13.61 0.75 -9.34
C THR A 42 -12.61 1.84 -8.96
N LEU A 43 -11.43 1.86 -9.59
CA LEU A 43 -10.30 2.73 -9.24
C LEU A 43 -9.80 3.54 -10.46
N PRO A 44 -10.66 4.38 -11.07
CA PRO A 44 -10.33 5.08 -12.31
C PRO A 44 -9.18 6.09 -12.14
N SER A 45 -9.01 6.64 -10.94
CA SER A 45 -7.96 7.62 -10.62
C SER A 45 -6.62 6.97 -10.26
N GLY A 46 -6.55 5.64 -10.15
CA GLY A 46 -5.33 4.93 -9.77
C GLY A 46 -4.98 5.05 -8.27
N PRO A 47 -3.70 4.88 -7.89
CA PRO A 47 -3.25 5.00 -6.51
C PRO A 47 -3.23 6.46 -6.02
N PRO A 48 -3.17 6.68 -4.70
CA PRO A 48 -2.84 7.99 -4.13
C PRO A 48 -1.47 8.52 -4.61
N PRO A 49 -1.30 9.86 -4.68
CA PRO A 49 -2.22 10.90 -4.22
C PRO A 49 -3.33 11.27 -5.23
N GLN A 50 -3.30 10.74 -6.46
CA GLN A 50 -4.32 11.04 -7.47
C GLN A 50 -5.66 10.36 -7.17
N GLY A 51 -5.62 9.12 -6.69
CA GLY A 51 -6.77 8.39 -6.17
C GLY A 51 -6.90 8.45 -4.65
N SER A 52 -7.95 7.81 -4.13
CA SER A 52 -8.16 7.65 -2.68
C SER A 52 -7.43 6.40 -2.18
N PHE A 53 -7.00 6.42 -0.91
CA PHE A 53 -6.49 5.22 -0.25
C PHE A 53 -7.64 4.26 0.03
N SER A 54 -8.80 4.80 0.42
CA SER A 54 -10.03 4.09 0.70
C SER A 54 -10.61 3.48 -0.59
N VAL A 55 -11.00 2.22 -0.48
CA VAL A 55 -11.53 1.44 -1.62
C VAL A 55 -12.86 0.85 -1.21
N ASP A 56 -13.87 1.02 -2.06
CA ASP A 56 -15.13 0.29 -1.96
C ASP A 56 -14.87 -1.19 -2.27
N THR A 57 -14.76 -1.99 -1.20
CA THR A 57 -14.49 -3.43 -1.27
C THR A 57 -15.62 -4.20 -1.96
N THR A 58 -16.85 -3.69 -1.94
CA THR A 58 -17.99 -4.29 -2.63
C THR A 58 -17.89 -4.09 -4.13
N ALA A 59 -17.60 -2.87 -4.58
CA ALA A 59 -17.34 -2.58 -5.99
C ALA A 59 -16.11 -3.34 -6.51
N LEU A 60 -15.03 -3.36 -5.72
CA LEU A 60 -13.79 -4.08 -6.04
C LEU A 60 -14.05 -5.57 -6.26
N LYS A 61 -14.79 -6.21 -5.34
CA LYS A 61 -15.15 -7.64 -5.46
C LYS A 61 -15.99 -7.92 -6.70
N ARG A 62 -16.92 -7.03 -7.05
CA ARG A 62 -17.74 -7.17 -8.26
C ARG A 62 -16.88 -7.12 -9.52
N GLU A 63 -15.97 -6.15 -9.64
CA GLU A 63 -15.07 -6.05 -10.79
C GLU A 63 -14.09 -7.25 -10.84
N PHE A 64 -13.55 -7.66 -9.70
CA PHE A 64 -12.72 -8.86 -9.57
C PHE A 64 -13.37 -10.11 -10.16
N LEU A 65 -14.61 -10.41 -9.80
CA LEU A 65 -15.33 -11.58 -10.31
C LEU A 65 -15.51 -11.52 -11.84
N GLN A 66 -15.78 -10.34 -12.39
CA GLN A 66 -15.90 -10.15 -13.84
C GLN A 66 -14.57 -10.36 -14.55
N LEU A 67 -13.46 -9.86 -13.99
CA LEU A 67 -12.12 -10.03 -14.53
C LEU A 67 -11.70 -11.51 -14.49
N GLN A 68 -11.94 -12.19 -13.37
CA GLN A 68 -11.61 -13.62 -13.23
C GLN A 68 -12.39 -14.49 -14.23
N ALA A 69 -13.68 -14.21 -14.41
CA ALA A 69 -14.49 -14.93 -15.39
C ALA A 69 -13.90 -14.82 -16.81
N ARG A 70 -13.32 -13.67 -17.19
CA ARG A 70 -12.70 -13.44 -18.50
C ARG A 70 -11.28 -14.04 -18.61
N ALA A 71 -10.55 -14.06 -17.51
CA ALA A 71 -9.19 -14.59 -17.44
C ALA A 71 -9.12 -16.11 -17.24
N HIS A 72 -10.27 -16.80 -17.09
CA HIS A 72 -10.32 -18.22 -16.78
C HIS A 72 -9.63 -19.07 -17.86
N PRO A 73 -8.62 -19.91 -17.52
CA PRO A 73 -7.80 -20.63 -18.51
C PRO A 73 -8.57 -21.55 -19.46
N ASP A 74 -9.74 -22.04 -19.06
CA ASP A 74 -10.57 -22.91 -19.91
C ASP A 74 -11.27 -22.18 -21.06
N LEU A 75 -11.31 -20.85 -21.03
CA LEU A 75 -11.80 -20.03 -22.14
C LEU A 75 -10.74 -19.84 -23.23
N HIS A 76 -9.49 -20.25 -22.99
CA HIS A 76 -8.36 -19.98 -23.86
C HIS A 76 -7.82 -21.27 -24.50
N PRO A 77 -7.34 -21.20 -25.75
CA PRO A 77 -6.75 -22.35 -26.42
C PRO A 77 -5.51 -22.86 -25.65
N PRO A 78 -5.12 -24.14 -25.79
CA PRO A 78 -3.97 -24.71 -25.08
C PRO A 78 -2.67 -23.88 -25.17
N SER A 79 -2.43 -23.21 -26.30
CA SER A 79 -1.29 -22.31 -26.52
C SER A 79 -1.28 -21.05 -25.64
N GLU A 80 -2.44 -20.63 -25.13
CA GLU A 80 -2.61 -19.40 -24.34
C GLU A 80 -2.96 -19.67 -22.86
N LYS A 81 -3.25 -20.93 -22.49
CA LYS A 81 -3.59 -21.32 -21.11
C LYS A 81 -2.61 -20.80 -20.07
N LYS A 82 -1.29 -20.90 -20.34
CA LYS A 82 -0.25 -20.41 -19.41
C LYS A 82 -0.32 -18.89 -19.20
N LYS A 83 -0.64 -18.13 -20.24
CA LYS A 83 -0.80 -16.67 -20.15
C LYS A 83 -2.07 -16.32 -19.37
N ALA A 84 -3.17 -17.02 -19.63
CA ALA A 84 -4.43 -16.86 -18.90
C ALA A 84 -4.26 -17.17 -17.39
N GLN A 85 -3.57 -18.26 -17.06
CA GLN A 85 -3.22 -18.60 -15.68
C GLN A 85 -2.39 -17.51 -15.00
N ALA A 86 -1.35 -17.00 -15.66
CA ALA A 86 -0.53 -15.92 -15.12
C ALA A 86 -1.32 -14.62 -14.91
N LEU A 87 -2.24 -14.30 -15.83
CA LEU A 87 -3.12 -13.13 -15.70
C LEU A 87 -4.09 -13.29 -14.53
N SER A 88 -4.74 -14.45 -14.40
CA SER A 88 -5.64 -14.77 -13.28
C SER A 88 -4.94 -14.69 -11.93
N ALA A 89 -3.68 -15.16 -11.85
CA ALA A 89 -2.86 -15.05 -10.65
C ALA A 89 -2.58 -13.59 -10.27
N ARG A 90 -2.20 -12.74 -11.24
CA ARG A 90 -1.96 -11.31 -11.00
C ARG A 90 -3.23 -10.55 -10.58
N ILE A 91 -4.39 -10.89 -11.16
CA ILE A 91 -5.68 -10.31 -10.76
C ILE A 91 -6.02 -10.70 -9.31
N ASN A 92 -5.77 -11.96 -8.92
CA ASN A 92 -5.97 -12.42 -7.55
C ASN A 92 -5.08 -11.69 -6.55
N GLU A 93 -3.79 -11.55 -6.88
CA GLU A 93 -2.82 -10.84 -6.06
C GLU A 93 -3.25 -9.38 -5.88
N ALA A 94 -3.54 -8.67 -6.98
CA ALA A 94 -4.01 -7.30 -6.95
C ALA A 94 -5.30 -7.15 -6.12
N TYR A 95 -6.26 -8.05 -6.28
CA TYR A 95 -7.50 -8.05 -5.50
C TYR A 95 -7.22 -8.20 -4.00
N LYS A 96 -6.44 -9.21 -3.59
CA LYS A 96 -6.13 -9.47 -2.18
C LYS A 96 -5.43 -8.27 -1.54
N THR A 97 -4.42 -7.74 -2.24
CA THR A 97 -3.66 -6.58 -1.76
C THR A 97 -4.54 -5.34 -1.64
N LEU A 98 -5.37 -5.05 -2.64
CA LEU A 98 -6.24 -3.88 -2.61
C LEU A 98 -7.45 -4.05 -1.70
N GLN A 99 -7.85 -5.28 -1.34
CA GLN A 99 -8.98 -5.51 -0.44
C GLN A 99 -8.61 -5.18 1.02
N SER A 100 -7.43 -5.60 1.48
CA SER A 100 -6.96 -5.35 2.85
C SER A 100 -6.36 -3.95 2.98
N PRO A 101 -6.80 -3.09 3.93
CA PRO A 101 -6.21 -1.77 4.12
C PRO A 101 -4.72 -1.84 4.49
N LEU A 102 -4.34 -2.84 5.29
CA LEU A 102 -2.95 -3.05 5.70
C LEU A 102 -2.06 -3.45 4.51
N LEU A 103 -2.47 -4.45 3.72
CA LEU A 103 -1.70 -4.87 2.53
C LEU A 103 -1.65 -3.73 1.50
N ARG A 104 -2.73 -2.96 1.37
CA ARG A 104 -2.79 -1.79 0.48
C ARG A 104 -1.79 -0.72 0.91
N ALA A 105 -1.71 -0.41 2.19
CA ALA A 105 -0.75 0.57 2.73
C ALA A 105 0.69 0.11 2.48
N GLN A 106 1.01 -1.15 2.79
CA GLN A 106 2.33 -1.75 2.54
C GLN A 106 2.70 -1.72 1.06
N TYR A 107 1.75 -2.06 0.18
CA TYR A 107 1.95 -2.02 -1.25
C TYR A 107 2.20 -0.60 -1.76
N LEU A 108 1.45 0.39 -1.29
CA LEU A 108 1.68 1.79 -1.66
C LEU A 108 3.05 2.29 -1.18
N LEU A 109 3.48 1.91 0.02
CA LEU A 109 4.81 2.21 0.55
C LEU A 109 5.91 1.50 -0.25
N SER A 110 5.71 0.25 -0.65
CA SER A 110 6.69 -0.50 -1.44
C SER A 110 6.86 0.06 -2.85
N LEU A 111 5.80 0.64 -3.44
CA LEU A 111 5.90 1.43 -4.68
C LEU A 111 6.81 2.65 -4.53
N ARG A 112 7.04 3.13 -3.31
CA ARG A 112 7.98 4.22 -2.97
C ARG A 112 9.35 3.71 -2.50
N GLY A 113 9.58 2.40 -2.52
CA GLY A 113 10.81 1.77 -2.05
C GLY A 113 10.92 1.64 -0.53
N ILE A 114 9.79 1.71 0.19
CA ILE A 114 9.73 1.56 1.64
C ILE A 114 9.08 0.23 1.97
N GLU A 115 9.82 -0.61 2.70
CA GLU A 115 9.32 -1.87 3.21
C GLU A 115 8.88 -1.69 4.67
N VAL A 116 7.64 -2.10 4.95
CA VAL A 116 7.12 -2.21 6.32
C VAL A 116 7.23 -3.69 6.70
N ALA A 117 8.02 -4.00 7.73
CA ALA A 117 8.30 -5.38 8.14
C ALA A 117 7.02 -6.18 8.31
N GLU A 118 6.98 -7.40 7.77
CA GLU A 118 5.79 -8.27 7.76
C GLU A 118 5.39 -8.77 9.15
N ASP A 119 6.36 -8.77 10.07
CA ASP A 119 6.30 -9.27 11.43
C ASP A 119 6.36 -8.12 12.47
N GLU A 120 5.98 -8.42 13.71
CA GLU A 120 6.01 -7.45 14.82
C GLU A 120 7.44 -7.12 15.30
N THR A 121 8.47 -7.60 14.60
CA THR A 121 9.87 -7.32 14.93
C THR A 121 10.32 -5.93 14.45
N ALA A 122 9.51 -5.26 13.61
CA ALA A 122 9.65 -3.82 13.42
C ALA A 122 9.59 -3.15 14.79
N LYS A 123 10.72 -2.58 15.22
CA LYS A 123 10.79 -1.83 16.47
C LYS A 123 9.76 -0.71 16.40
N VAL A 124 8.69 -0.85 17.17
CA VAL A 124 7.80 0.26 17.46
C VAL A 124 8.60 1.22 18.31
N GLU A 125 8.83 2.41 17.77
CA GLU A 125 9.52 3.48 18.48
C GLU A 125 8.55 4.29 19.37
N ASP A 126 7.25 3.93 19.36
CA ASP A 126 6.16 4.52 20.13
C ASP A 126 5.83 3.68 21.39
N PRO A 127 6.27 4.11 22.59
CA PRO A 127 5.98 3.42 23.84
C PRO A 127 4.50 3.40 24.22
N GLU A 128 3.72 4.41 23.81
CA GLU A 128 2.28 4.50 24.13
C GLU A 128 1.52 3.44 23.36
N LEU A 129 1.81 3.29 22.06
CA LEU A 129 1.26 2.22 21.24
C LEU A 129 1.60 0.83 21.80
N LEU A 130 2.86 0.60 22.17
CA LEU A 130 3.27 -0.69 22.74
C LEU A 130 2.51 -1.02 24.02
N MET A 131 2.34 -0.04 24.90
CA MET A 131 1.57 -0.21 26.13
C MET A 131 0.11 -0.58 25.83
N GLU A 132 -0.54 0.14 24.92
CA GLU A 132 -1.93 -0.12 24.54
C GLU A 132 -2.12 -1.50 23.91
N VAL A 133 -1.16 -1.96 23.09
CA VAL A 133 -1.18 -3.30 22.50
C VAL A 133 -1.02 -4.38 23.57
N LEU A 134 -0.08 -4.21 24.50
CA LEU A 134 0.16 -5.17 25.59
C LEU A 134 -1.05 -5.25 26.53
N GLU A 135 -1.62 -4.11 26.93
CA GLU A 135 -2.84 -4.07 27.75
C GLU A 135 -4.02 -4.75 27.04
N THR A 136 -4.20 -4.49 25.74
CA THR A 136 -5.27 -5.13 24.97
C THR A 136 -5.05 -6.65 24.91
N ARG A 137 -3.81 -7.12 24.76
CA ARG A 137 -3.48 -8.57 24.77
C ARG A 137 -3.78 -9.23 26.10
N GLU A 138 -3.38 -8.60 27.20
CA GLU A 138 -3.67 -9.10 28.56
C GLU A 138 -5.19 -9.28 28.75
N GLN A 139 -5.99 -8.29 28.33
CA GLN A 139 -7.45 -8.40 28.39
C GLN A 139 -8.00 -9.57 27.56
N ILE A 140 -7.40 -9.89 26.40
CA ILE A 140 -7.82 -11.04 25.58
C ILE A 140 -7.51 -12.36 26.31
N GLU A 141 -6.35 -12.44 26.98
CA GLU A 141 -5.93 -13.62 27.74
C GLU A 141 -6.80 -13.84 28.99
N GLU A 142 -7.25 -12.76 29.63
CA GLU A 142 -8.11 -12.81 30.82
C GLU A 142 -9.57 -13.10 30.51
N ALA A 143 -10.00 -12.93 29.25
CA ALA A 143 -11.38 -13.19 28.83
C ALA A 143 -11.82 -14.62 29.17
N GLN A 144 -13.03 -14.78 29.70
CA GLN A 144 -13.58 -16.08 30.13
C GLN A 144 -14.73 -16.55 29.23
N SER A 145 -15.27 -15.65 28.42
CA SER A 145 -16.40 -15.86 27.52
C SER A 145 -16.29 -14.99 26.27
N GLU A 146 -17.03 -15.35 25.21
CA GLU A 146 -17.11 -14.51 24.00
C GLU A 146 -17.76 -13.15 24.29
N ASP A 147 -18.65 -13.06 25.28
CA ASP A 147 -19.31 -11.82 25.68
C ASP A 147 -18.29 -10.78 26.19
N ASP A 148 -17.21 -11.22 26.85
CA ASP A 148 -16.12 -10.34 27.31
C ASP A 148 -15.39 -9.67 26.13
N LEU A 149 -15.37 -10.34 24.97
CA LEU A 149 -14.68 -9.85 23.77
C LEU A 149 -15.51 -8.89 22.94
N VAL A 150 -16.83 -8.82 23.13
CA VAL A 150 -17.73 -8.04 22.27
C VAL A 150 -17.32 -6.56 22.24
N ASP A 151 -17.05 -5.98 23.39
CA ASP A 151 -16.64 -4.57 23.47
C ASP A 151 -15.20 -4.37 23.03
N MET A 152 -14.30 -5.34 23.27
CA MET A 152 -12.93 -5.30 22.75
C MET A 152 -12.90 -5.30 21.23
N LYS A 153 -13.73 -6.14 20.57
CA LYS A 153 -13.88 -6.15 19.12
C LYS A 153 -14.35 -4.81 18.59
N LYS A 154 -15.33 -4.17 19.23
CA LYS A 154 -15.82 -2.83 18.83
C LYS A 154 -14.74 -1.76 18.98
N VAL A 155 -14.01 -1.76 20.10
CA VAL A 155 -12.92 -0.80 20.34
C VAL A 155 -11.82 -0.97 19.30
N ASN A 156 -11.41 -2.20 19.03
CA ASN A 156 -10.37 -2.46 18.04
C ASN A 156 -10.82 -2.15 16.61
N GLU A 157 -12.08 -2.41 16.25
CA GLU A 157 -12.63 -2.00 14.95
C GLU A 157 -12.56 -0.48 14.78
N LYS A 158 -12.89 0.28 15.83
CA LYS A 158 -12.76 1.76 15.82
C LYS A 158 -11.31 2.20 15.63
N ARG A 159 -10.35 1.56 16.31
CA ARG A 159 -8.91 1.83 16.13
C ARG A 159 -8.46 1.58 14.69
N ILE A 160 -8.95 0.51 14.06
CA ILE A 160 -8.69 0.21 12.63
C ILE A 160 -9.30 1.29 11.73
N GLU A 161 -10.55 1.68 11.95
CA GLU A 161 -11.23 2.73 11.18
C GLU A 161 -10.50 4.07 11.28
N GLU A 162 -10.08 4.46 12.49
CA GLU A 162 -9.28 5.67 12.73
C GLU A 162 -7.94 5.62 12.00
N SER A 163 -7.22 4.50 12.08
CA SER A 163 -5.93 4.32 11.42
C SER A 163 -6.07 4.39 9.89
N VAL A 164 -7.14 3.80 9.34
CA VAL A 164 -7.48 3.90 7.91
C VAL A 164 -7.77 5.34 7.49
N GLY A 165 -8.44 6.12 8.36
CA GLY A 165 -8.67 7.55 8.14
C GLY A 165 -7.39 8.37 8.10
N VAL A 166 -6.44 8.08 8.99
CA VAL A 166 -5.11 8.73 8.99
C VAL A 166 -4.30 8.33 7.75
N LEU A 167 -4.35 7.07 7.33
CA LEU A 167 -3.71 6.62 6.08
C LEU A 167 -4.30 7.33 4.86
N GLU A 168 -5.61 7.54 4.83
CA GLU A 168 -6.29 8.30 3.78
C GLU A 168 -5.78 9.75 3.68
N GLU A 169 -5.59 10.42 4.81
CA GLU A 169 -5.05 11.78 4.86
C GLU A 169 -3.58 11.81 4.44
N THR A 170 -2.74 10.99 5.06
CA THR A 170 -1.28 10.96 4.82
C THR A 170 -0.95 10.63 3.37
N PHE A 171 -1.62 9.65 2.74
CA PHE A 171 -1.42 9.33 1.33
C PHE A 171 -1.94 10.43 0.38
N ARG A 172 -2.96 11.19 0.79
CA ARG A 172 -3.46 12.34 0.02
C ARG A 172 -2.48 13.51 0.07
N GLU A 173 -1.86 13.74 1.22
CA GLU A 173 -0.85 14.78 1.44
C GLU A 173 0.56 14.37 0.94
N ASP A 174 0.72 13.12 0.51
CA ASP A 174 2.00 12.51 0.13
C ASP A 174 3.02 12.49 1.28
N ASP A 175 2.54 12.44 2.53
CA ASP A 175 3.35 12.33 3.75
C ASP A 175 3.67 10.85 4.03
N ILE A 176 4.79 10.41 3.47
CA ILE A 176 5.17 9.00 3.46
C ILE A 176 5.72 8.53 4.81
N ASP A 177 6.36 9.41 5.58
CA ASP A 177 6.89 9.06 6.90
C ASP A 177 5.75 8.79 7.87
N ARG A 178 4.74 9.68 7.92
CA ARG A 178 3.53 9.44 8.71
C ARG A 178 2.73 8.23 8.22
N ALA A 179 2.64 8.01 6.91
CA ALA A 179 1.95 6.83 6.37
C ALA A 179 2.66 5.52 6.79
N LYS A 180 3.98 5.52 6.89
CA LYS A 180 4.76 4.37 7.37
C LYS A 180 4.49 4.09 8.85
N GLU A 181 4.53 5.12 9.70
CA GLU A 181 4.23 4.99 11.13
C GLU A 181 2.80 4.45 11.35
N GLU A 182 1.83 5.01 10.64
CA GLU A 182 0.44 4.59 10.73
C GLU A 182 0.23 3.16 10.18
N ALA A 183 0.96 2.74 9.15
CA ALA A 183 0.91 1.36 8.64
C ALA A 183 1.43 0.35 9.68
N VAL A 184 2.45 0.71 10.46
CA VAL A 184 2.93 -0.10 11.59
C VAL A 184 1.86 -0.18 12.69
N LYS A 185 1.24 0.95 13.04
CA LYS A 185 0.13 0.98 14.01
C LYS A 185 -1.05 0.10 13.58
N LEU A 186 -1.47 0.23 12.32
CA LEU A 186 -2.53 -0.59 11.74
C LEU A 186 -2.22 -2.10 11.80
N ARG A 187 -0.96 -2.52 11.60
CA ARG A 187 -0.54 -3.93 11.75
C ARG A 187 -0.95 -4.47 13.12
N TYR A 188 -0.65 -3.75 14.20
CA TYR A 188 -0.98 -4.20 15.55
C TYR A 188 -2.49 -4.36 15.77
N TRP A 189 -3.30 -3.43 15.27
CA TRP A 189 -4.76 -3.54 15.37
C TRP A 189 -5.32 -4.71 14.56
N ILE A 190 -4.75 -4.99 13.38
CA ILE A 190 -5.11 -6.18 12.60
C ILE A 190 -4.73 -7.46 13.36
N ASN A 191 -3.54 -7.53 13.95
CA ASN A 191 -3.11 -8.70 14.73
C ASN A 191 -3.98 -8.91 15.99
N ILE A 192 -4.38 -7.82 16.66
CA ILE A 192 -5.35 -7.88 17.77
C ILE A 192 -6.70 -8.39 17.27
N LYS A 193 -7.18 -7.92 16.11
CA LYS A 193 -8.42 -8.40 15.51
C LYS A 193 -8.35 -9.91 15.24
N GLU A 194 -7.26 -10.38 14.66
CA GLU A 194 -7.03 -11.80 14.41
C GLU A 194 -7.00 -12.61 15.71
N SER A 195 -6.37 -12.09 16.76
CA SER A 195 -6.36 -12.71 18.10
C SER A 195 -7.76 -12.79 18.72
N LEU A 196 -8.55 -11.71 18.60
CA LEU A 196 -9.94 -11.65 19.06
C LEU A 196 -10.88 -12.59 18.27
N ASP A 197 -10.62 -12.79 16.99
CA ASP A 197 -11.40 -13.69 16.13
C ASP A 197 -10.99 -15.16 16.26
N ALA A 198 -9.74 -15.42 16.62
CA ALA A 198 -9.21 -16.76 16.88
C ALA A 198 -9.36 -17.21 18.35
N TRP A 199 -9.85 -16.35 19.24
CA TRP A 199 -10.00 -16.67 20.65
C TRP A 199 -10.92 -17.88 20.87
N GLU A 200 -10.50 -18.79 21.74
CA GLU A 200 -11.28 -19.94 22.16
C GLU A 200 -11.13 -20.16 23.67
N ARG A 201 -12.24 -20.42 24.36
CA ARG A 201 -12.25 -20.63 25.81
C ARG A 201 -11.31 -21.77 26.23
N GLY A 202 -10.36 -21.45 27.11
CA GLY A 202 -9.44 -22.43 27.71
C GLY A 202 -8.31 -22.90 26.79
N LYS A 203 -8.17 -22.33 25.59
CA LYS A 203 -6.97 -22.48 24.77
C LYS A 203 -6.06 -21.26 24.96
N PRO A 204 -4.74 -21.45 25.10
CA PRO A 204 -3.82 -20.33 25.07
C PRO A 204 -3.92 -19.63 23.71
N VAL A 205 -3.98 -18.30 23.73
CA VAL A 205 -3.96 -17.48 22.52
C VAL A 205 -2.63 -17.74 21.80
N VAL A 206 -2.67 -18.46 20.67
CA VAL A 206 -1.47 -18.70 19.86
C VAL A 206 -1.19 -17.42 19.08
N LEU A 207 -0.30 -16.60 19.61
CA LEU A 207 0.18 -15.40 18.94
C LEU A 207 1.05 -15.82 17.74
N GLN A 208 0.62 -15.47 16.53
CA GLN A 208 1.53 -15.49 15.39
C GLN A 208 2.42 -14.26 15.52
N HIS A 209 3.71 -14.48 15.80
CA HIS A 209 4.76 -13.45 15.82
C HIS A 209 5.35 -13.26 14.43
#